data_AF-A0A7T7FBZ4-F1
#
_entry.id   AF-A0A7T7FBZ4-F1
#
_cell.length_a   1.000
_cell.length_b   1.000
_cell.length_c   1.000
_cell.angle_alpha   90.00
_cell.angle_beta   90.00
_cell.angle_gamma   90.00
#
_symmetry.space_group_name_H-M   'P 1'
#
loop_
_entity.id
_entity.type
_entity.pdbx_description
1 polymer ?
#
loop_
_entity_poly.entity_id
_entity_poly.type
_entity_poly.pdbx_seq_one_letter_code
_entity_poly.pdbx_strand_id
1 'polypeptide(L)' 'MEDKIFLLVKVTIKTAHTSIHDAIQELQTKTVLQVSSTPNVEVLQTKIIELNTKK' A
#
# COMPACT_ATOMS: atom_id res chain seq x y z
N MET A 1 11.22 21.24 5.01
CA MET A 1 11.83 19.99 5.53
C MET A 1 11.18 18.86 4.78
N GLU A 2 11.95 17.98 4.16
CA GLU A 2 11.45 16.79 3.47
C GLU A 2 11.84 15.57 4.29
N ASP A 3 10.88 14.69 4.57
CA ASP A 3 11.14 13.44 5.26
C ASP A 3 10.23 12.32 4.72
N LYS A 4 10.62 11.07 4.96
CA LYS A 4 9.92 9.89 4.46
C LYS A 4 9.24 9.16 5.61
N ILE A 5 7.93 9.03 5.53
CA ILE A 5 7.13 8.30 6.51
C ILE A 5 6.59 6.99 5.92
N PHE A 6 6.40 5.99 6.78
CA PHE A 6 5.76 4.73 6.42
C PHE A 6 4.36 4.69 7.06
N LEU A 7 3.34 4.56 6.22
CA LEU A 7 1.96 4.37 6.64
C LEU A 7 1.62 2.88 6.57
N LEU A 8 1.39 2.26 7.73
CA LEU A 8 0.97 0.86 7.86
C LEU A 8 -0.55 0.82 7.99
N VAL A 9 -1.22 0.16 7.06
CA VAL A 9 -2.69 0.02 7.04
C VAL A 9 -3.07 -1.42 7.29
N LYS A 10 -3.97 -1.67 8.24
CA LYS A 10 -4.57 -2.99 8.45
C LYS A 10 -5.80 -3.13 7.56
N VAL A 11 -5.81 -4.17 6.73
CA VAL A 11 -6.94 -4.48 5.85
C VAL A 11 -7.38 -5.91 6.10
N THR A 12 -8.68 -6.11 6.31
CA THR A 12 -9.29 -7.44 6.36
C THR A 12 -9.88 -7.74 5.00
N ILE A 13 -9.48 -8.84 4.38
CA ILE A 13 -9.93 -9.22 3.03
C ILE A 13 -10.61 -10.57 3.00
N LYS A 14 -11.51 -10.73 2.04
CA LYS A 14 -12.02 -12.02 1.58
C LYS A 14 -11.50 -12.23 0.16
N THR A 15 -10.89 -13.37 -0.09
CA THR A 15 -10.26 -13.67 -1.39
C THR A 15 -10.69 -15.04 -1.91
N ALA A 16 -10.72 -15.18 -3.24
CA ALA A 16 -10.90 -16.45 -3.92
C ALA A 16 -9.55 -17.15 -4.23
N HIS A 17 -8.43 -16.45 -4.03
CA HIS A 17 -7.10 -17.05 -4.20
C HIS A 17 -6.84 -18.09 -3.12
N THR A 18 -6.26 -19.23 -3.52
CA THR A 18 -5.83 -20.28 -2.60
C THR A 18 -4.63 -19.84 -1.75
N SER A 19 -3.73 -19.03 -2.33
CA SER A 19 -2.56 -18.48 -1.66
C SER A 19 -2.80 -17.03 -1.26
N ILE A 20 -2.47 -16.69 -0.01
CA ILE A 20 -2.51 -15.30 0.44
C ILE A 20 -1.51 -14.42 -0.31
N HIS A 21 -0.40 -14.98 -0.80
CA HIS A 21 0.62 -14.23 -1.55
C HIS A 21 0.08 -13.71 -2.89
N ASP A 22 -0.77 -14.49 -3.57
CA ASP A 22 -1.40 -14.03 -4.82
C ASP A 22 -2.42 -12.91 -4.55
N ALA A 23 -3.16 -13.00 -3.45
CA ALA A 23 -4.07 -11.93 -3.03
C ALA A 23 -3.31 -10.64 -2.65
N ILE A 24 -2.16 -10.75 -1.97
CA ILE A 24 -1.29 -9.61 -1.65
C ILE A 24 -0.74 -8.98 -2.93
N GLN A 25 -0.23 -9.80 -3.85
CA GLN A 25 0.28 -9.31 -5.13
C GLN A 25 -0.81 -8.59 -5.93
N GLU A 26 -2.00 -9.17 -6.04
CA GLU A 26 -3.12 -8.52 -6.73
C GLU A 26 -3.47 -7.17 -6.12
N LEU A 27 -3.55 -7.09 -4.79
CA LEU A 27 -3.78 -5.82 -4.09
C LEU A 27 -2.69 -4.80 -4.38
N GLN A 28 -1.42 -5.20 -4.35
CA GLN A 28 -0.32 -4.27 -4.59
C GLN A 28 -0.29 -3.73 -6.02
N THR A 29 -0.68 -4.54 -7.00
CA THR A 29 -0.67 -4.13 -8.40
C THR A 29 -1.93 -3.33 -8.80
N LYS A 30 -3.09 -3.66 -8.24
CA LYS A 30 -4.38 -3.06 -8.65
C LYS A 30 -4.89 -1.95 -7.74
N THR A 31 -4.34 -1.79 -6.54
CA THR A 31 -4.80 -0.74 -5.62
C THR A 31 -4.28 0.62 -6.04
N VAL A 32 -5.18 1.60 -6.09
CA VAL A 32 -4.82 3.01 -6.16
C VAL A 32 -4.80 3.54 -4.72
N LEU A 33 -3.61 3.89 -4.22
CA LEU A 33 -3.45 4.50 -2.90
C LEU A 33 -3.48 6.04 -3.04
N GLN A 34 -4.41 6.68 -2.33
CA GLN A 34 -4.49 8.13 -2.24
C GLN A 34 -4.22 8.58 -0.80
N VAL A 35 -3.13 9.32 -0.61
CA VAL A 35 -2.83 10.03 0.64
C VAL A 35 -2.85 11.52 0.31
N SER A 36 -3.71 12.27 0.98
CA SER A 36 -3.91 13.70 0.70
C SER A 36 -3.12 14.57 1.67
N SER A 37 -2.71 15.74 1.17
CA SER A 37 -2.16 16.81 1.99
C SER A 37 -3.17 17.30 3.03
N THR A 38 -2.66 17.79 4.15
CA THR A 38 -3.42 18.48 5.20
C THR A 38 -2.84 19.89 5.38
N PRO A 39 -3.46 20.80 6.14
CA PRO A 39 -2.95 22.17 6.31
C PRO A 39 -1.49 22.26 6.77
N ASN A 40 -0.98 21.23 7.45
CA ASN A 40 0.38 21.20 8.01
C ASN A 40 1.30 20.16 7.34
N VAL A 41 0.81 19.40 6.36
CA VAL A 41 1.58 18.31 5.71
C VAL A 41 1.28 18.28 4.23
N GLU A 42 2.31 18.48 3.41
CA GLU A 42 2.22 18.35 1.95
C GLU A 42 2.70 16.96 1.51
N VAL A 43 1.84 16.22 0.82
CA VAL A 43 2.18 14.91 0.25
C VAL A 43 2.78 15.12 -1.13
N LEU A 44 4.11 14.94 -1.24
CA LEU A 44 4.84 15.11 -2.49
C LEU A 44 4.77 13.86 -3.39
N GLN A 45 4.82 12.68 -2.78
CA GLN A 45 4.77 11.40 -3.49
C GLN A 45 4.13 10.32 -2.61
N THR A 46 3.31 9.48 -3.24
CA THR A 46 2.77 8.28 -2.62
C THR A 46 3.15 7.07 -3.46
N LYS A 47 3.56 5.97 -2.81
CA LYS A 47 3.79 4.68 -3.46
C LYS A 47 3.38 3.54 -2.54
N ILE A 48 2.83 2.49 -3.13
CA ILE A 48 2.68 1.21 -2.43
C ILE A 48 4.05 0.55 -2.39
N ILE A 49 4.44 0.05 -1.22
CA ILE A 49 5.67 -0.72 -1.07
C ILE A 49 5.36 -2.15 -1.49
N GLU A 50 6.03 -2.63 -2.54
CA GLU A 50 5.93 -4.01 -2.98
C GLU A 50 6.52 -4.94 -1.94
N LEU A 51 5.80 -6.02 -1.65
CA LEU A 51 6.25 -7.04 -0.72
C LEU A 51 6.67 -8.23 -1.57
N ASN A 52 7.96 -8.60 -1.49
CA ASN A 52 8.52 -9.75 -2.20
C ASN A 52 7.98 -11.06 -1.60
N THR A 53 6.72 -11.35 -1.89
CA THR A 53 5.95 -12.45 -1.32
C THR A 53 6.14 -13.77 -2.05
N LYS A 54 6.83 -13.75 -3.21
CA LYS A 54 7.25 -14.94 -3.94
C LYS A 54 8.78 -15.08 -3.85
N LYS A 55 9.23 -16.29 -3.50
CA LYS A 55 10.63 -16.72 -3.63
C LYS A 55 10.81 -17.41 -4.97
#